data_AF-A0AAD9JSG5-F1
#
_entry.id   AF-A0AAD9JSG5-F1
#
_cell.length_a   1.000
_cell.length_b   1.000
_cell.length_c   1.000
_cell.angle_alpha   90.00
_cell.angle_beta   90.00
_cell.angle_gamma   90.00
#
_symmetry.space_group_name_H-M   'P 1'
#
loop_
_entity.id
_entity.type
_entity.pdbx_description
1 polymer ?
#
loop_
_entity_poly.entity_id
_entity_poly.type
_entity_poly.pdbx_seq_one_letter_code
_entity_poly.pdbx_strand_id
1 'polypeptide(L)'
;WVGSIDLHPNEEAHANIIVDPAAAWIVQEQIISEKVEQSLGGEKLDAILCVAGGWAGGNAASKEFIKNSDLMWKQSVWSSAIAAHLAANHLKEGGLLALPGAQPCLSGTPDTLTVCEYAYRLFENWIQGKERPESGSLVQLITKEGKTEFIMA
;
A
#
# COMPACT_ATOMS: atom_id res chain seq x y z
N TRP A 1 -14.08 -13.07 -2.65
CA TRP A 1 -13.04 -13.13 -3.69
C TRP A 1 -11.89 -12.23 -3.26
N VAL A 2 -10.65 -12.64 -3.51
CA VAL A 2 -9.43 -11.89 -3.13
C VAL A 2 -8.46 -11.96 -4.29
N GLY A 3 -7.98 -10.80 -4.76
CA GLY A 3 -6.91 -10.70 -5.74
C GLY A 3 -5.60 -10.26 -5.09
N SER A 4 -4.48 -10.85 -5.49
CA SER A 4 -3.13 -10.47 -5.08
C SER A 4 -2.42 -9.75 -6.22
N ILE A 5 -1.78 -8.62 -5.93
CA ILE A 5 -0.94 -7.85 -6.86
C ILE A 5 0.45 -7.78 -6.22
N ASP A 6 1.39 -8.56 -6.72
CA ASP A 6 2.69 -8.73 -6.08
C ASP A 6 3.74 -9.19 -7.11
N LEU A 7 5.00 -9.24 -6.69
CA LEU A 7 6.12 -9.82 -7.44
C LEU A 7 6.05 -11.36 -7.51
N HIS A 8 5.32 -11.98 -6.58
CA HIS A 8 5.18 -13.44 -6.48
C HIS A 8 3.72 -13.85 -6.34
N PRO A 9 3.33 -15.05 -6.80
CA PRO A 9 1.97 -15.54 -6.62
C PRO A 9 1.67 -15.83 -5.14
N ASN A 10 0.44 -15.57 -4.72
CA ASN A 10 -0.15 -16.01 -3.47
C ASN A 10 -1.16 -17.14 -3.75
N GLU A 11 -0.89 -18.34 -3.23
CA GLU A 11 -1.73 -19.52 -3.42
C GLU A 11 -3.09 -19.43 -2.73
N GLU A 12 -3.22 -18.56 -1.72
CA GLU A 12 -4.49 -18.30 -1.01
C GLU A 12 -5.38 -17.29 -1.75
N ALA A 13 -4.84 -16.59 -2.76
CA ALA A 13 -5.58 -15.63 -3.56
C ALA A 13 -6.38 -16.32 -4.68
N HIS A 14 -7.55 -15.79 -4.99
CA HIS A 14 -8.41 -16.28 -6.08
C HIS A 14 -7.89 -15.84 -7.45
N ALA A 15 -7.13 -14.74 -7.50
CA ALA A 15 -6.46 -14.23 -8.69
C ALA A 15 -5.10 -13.64 -8.31
N ASN A 16 -4.12 -13.79 -9.20
CA ASN A 16 -2.77 -13.28 -9.03
C ASN A 16 -2.37 -12.42 -10.22
N ILE A 17 -1.95 -11.19 -9.94
CA ILE A 17 -1.43 -10.23 -10.92
C ILE A 17 0.04 -10.03 -10.62
N ILE A 18 0.89 -10.71 -11.39
CA ILE A 18 2.34 -10.65 -11.21
C ILE A 18 2.89 -9.37 -11.84
N VAL A 19 3.60 -8.58 -11.03
CA VAL A 19 4.21 -7.31 -11.42
C VAL A 19 5.65 -7.55 -11.88
N ASP A 20 6.01 -7.02 -13.05
CA ASP A 20 7.40 -6.99 -13.51
C ASP A 20 8.14 -5.79 -12.88
N PRO A 21 9.11 -6.00 -11.97
CA PRO A 21 9.82 -4.91 -11.31
C PRO A 21 10.73 -4.10 -12.24
N ALA A 22 11.03 -4.60 -13.45
CA ALA A 22 11.83 -3.89 -14.45
C ALA A 22 10.99 -2.96 -15.34
N ALA A 23 9.66 -3.12 -15.36
CA ALA A 23 8.78 -2.31 -16.17
C ALA A 23 8.71 -0.85 -15.66
N ALA A 24 8.55 0.09 -16.59
CA ALA A 24 8.31 1.49 -16.25
C ALA A 24 6.97 1.66 -15.52
N TRP A 25 6.86 2.68 -14.68
CA TRP A 25 5.67 2.90 -13.84
C TRP A 25 4.36 2.90 -14.63
N ILE A 26 4.30 3.65 -15.73
CA ILE A 26 3.11 3.73 -16.59
C ILE A 26 2.75 2.35 -17.16
N VAL A 27 3.75 1.55 -17.51
CA VAL A 27 3.53 0.20 -18.04
C VAL A 27 3.03 -0.75 -16.94
N GLN A 28 3.61 -0.67 -15.73
CA GLN A 28 3.09 -1.43 -14.58
C GLN A 28 1.64 -1.07 -14.28
N GLU A 29 1.31 0.22 -14.23
CA GLU A 29 -0.05 0.71 -13.98
C GLU A 29 -1.01 0.16 -15.03
N GLN A 30 -0.72 0.31 -16.32
CA GLN A 30 -1.58 -0.18 -17.40
C GLN A 30 -1.84 -1.68 -17.30
N ILE A 31 -0.78 -2.49 -17.15
CA ILE A 31 -0.91 -3.95 -17.06
C ILE A 31 -1.71 -4.35 -15.82
N ILE A 32 -1.49 -3.69 -14.68
CA ILE A 32 -2.21 -3.97 -13.44
C ILE A 32 -3.68 -3.61 -13.61
N SER A 33 -4.00 -2.40 -14.08
CA SER A 33 -5.36 -1.93 -14.29
C SER A 33 -6.15 -2.84 -15.25
N GLU A 34 -5.56 -3.21 -16.39
CA GLU A 34 -6.18 -4.15 -17.34
C GLU A 34 -6.47 -5.51 -16.71
N LYS A 35 -5.51 -6.09 -15.98
CA LYS A 35 -5.68 -7.41 -15.35
C LYS A 35 -6.67 -7.37 -14.19
N VAL A 36 -6.72 -6.29 -13.42
CA VAL A 36 -7.71 -6.09 -12.36
C VAL A 36 -9.11 -6.02 -12.99
N GLU A 37 -9.30 -5.20 -14.02
CA GLU A 37 -10.59 -5.07 -14.70
C GLU A 37 -11.08 -6.41 -15.25
N GLN A 38 -10.20 -7.16 -15.93
CA GLN A 38 -10.51 -8.50 -16.43
C GLN A 38 -10.88 -9.47 -15.31
N SER A 39 -10.17 -9.42 -14.18
CA SER A 39 -10.40 -10.33 -13.04
C SER A 39 -11.70 -10.02 -12.30
N LEU A 40 -12.14 -8.76 -12.31
CA LEU A 40 -13.37 -8.33 -11.65
C LEU A 40 -14.62 -8.57 -12.50
N GLY A 41 -14.49 -8.59 -13.84
CA GLY A 41 -15.64 -8.84 -14.72
C GLY A 41 -16.78 -7.82 -14.56
N GLY A 42 -16.45 -6.58 -14.18
CA GLY A 42 -17.42 -5.50 -13.90
C GLY A 42 -17.86 -5.38 -12.45
N GLU A 43 -17.52 -6.34 -11.59
CA GLU A 43 -17.77 -6.23 -10.14
C GLU A 43 -16.89 -5.15 -9.49
N LYS A 44 -17.35 -4.63 -8.36
CA LYS A 44 -16.63 -3.63 -7.57
C LYS A 44 -16.04 -4.26 -6.31
N LEU A 45 -14.93 -3.70 -5.83
CA LEU A 45 -14.20 -4.12 -4.65
C LEU A 45 -14.78 -3.49 -3.38
N ASP A 46 -14.91 -4.28 -2.32
CA ASP A 46 -15.19 -3.77 -0.97
C ASP A 46 -13.99 -3.02 -0.38
N ALA A 47 -12.77 -3.47 -0.73
CA ALA A 47 -11.54 -2.92 -0.22
C ALA A 47 -10.35 -3.10 -1.17
N ILE A 48 -9.42 -2.16 -1.10
CA ILE A 48 -8.06 -2.25 -1.65
C ILE A 48 -7.10 -1.97 -0.50
N LEU A 49 -6.23 -2.94 -0.22
CA LEU A 49 -5.25 -2.88 0.85
C LEU A 49 -3.86 -2.77 0.22
N CYS A 50 -3.34 -1.56 0.10
CA CYS A 50 -1.96 -1.37 -0.36
C CYS A 50 -1.01 -1.63 0.80
N VAL A 51 -0.38 -2.80 0.74
CA VAL A 51 0.60 -3.28 1.72
C VAL A 51 2.03 -3.28 1.14
N ALA A 52 2.17 -2.95 -0.14
CA ALA A 52 3.48 -2.84 -0.77
C ALA A 52 4.29 -1.69 -0.16
N GLY A 53 5.56 -1.98 0.11
CA GLY A 53 6.47 -1.02 0.70
C GLY A 53 7.80 -1.68 1.03
N GLY A 54 8.66 -0.91 1.69
CA GLY A 54 9.94 -1.40 2.18
C GLY A 54 10.78 -0.25 2.70
N TRP A 55 12.06 -0.52 2.94
CA TRP A 55 12.94 0.45 3.57
C TRP A 55 14.35 0.43 2.96
N ALA A 56 14.88 1.63 2.71
CA ALA A 56 16.30 1.87 2.48
C ALA A 56 16.67 3.28 2.98
N GLY A 57 17.62 3.35 3.91
CA GLY A 57 18.09 4.60 4.51
C GLY A 57 19.23 5.28 3.76
N GLY A 58 19.80 6.32 4.36
CA GLY A 58 20.94 7.06 3.84
C GLY A 58 20.64 8.54 3.70
N ASN A 59 21.45 9.37 4.34
CA ASN A 59 21.36 10.82 4.22
C ASN A 59 21.78 11.31 2.82
N ALA A 60 21.57 12.60 2.56
CA ALA A 60 21.86 13.22 1.27
C ALA A 60 23.34 13.16 0.83
N ALA A 61 24.28 12.91 1.75
CA ALA A 61 25.69 12.75 1.45
C ALA A 61 26.08 11.29 1.08
N SER A 62 25.16 10.34 1.23
CA SER A 62 25.40 8.94 0.89
C SER A 62 25.58 8.74 -0.61
N LYS A 63 26.56 7.91 -1.00
CA LYS A 63 26.75 7.48 -2.39
C LYS A 63 25.55 6.69 -2.93
N GLU A 64 24.80 6.05 -2.05
CA GLU A 64 23.60 5.26 -2.39
C GLU A 64 22.32 6.10 -2.36
N PHE A 65 22.38 7.40 -2.03
CA PHE A 65 21.18 8.24 -1.81
C PHE A 65 20.19 8.17 -2.98
N ILE A 66 20.68 8.34 -4.21
CA ILE A 66 19.84 8.34 -5.42
C ILE A 66 19.23 6.96 -5.68
N LYS A 67 20.03 5.90 -5.55
CA LYS A 67 19.58 4.51 -5.73
C LYS A 67 18.52 4.12 -4.70
N ASN A 68 18.74 4.48 -3.43
CA ASN A 68 17.79 4.18 -2.36
C ASN A 68 16.50 4.99 -2.52
N SER A 69 16.60 6.25 -2.96
CA SER A 69 15.43 7.08 -3.28
C SER A 69 14.59 6.49 -4.43
N ASP A 70 15.23 6.05 -5.51
CA ASP A 70 14.55 5.36 -6.64
C ASP A 70 13.81 4.10 -6.16
N LEU A 71 14.47 3.27 -5.33
CA LEU A 71 13.85 2.09 -4.74
C LEU A 71 12.64 2.45 -3.87
N MET A 72 12.75 3.48 -3.01
CA MET A 72 11.65 3.89 -2.13
C MET A 72 10.45 4.39 -2.92
N TRP A 73 10.68 5.16 -3.99
CA TRP A 73 9.62 5.62 -4.86
C TRP A 73 8.91 4.46 -5.55
N LYS A 74 9.67 3.50 -6.10
CA LYS A 74 9.10 2.32 -6.76
C LYS A 74 8.24 1.47 -5.83
N GLN A 75 8.72 1.18 -4.62
CA GLN A 75 7.99 0.25 -3.74
C GLN A 75 6.87 0.93 -2.93
N SER A 76 6.92 2.25 -2.72
CA SER A 76 5.95 2.94 -1.85
C SER A 76 5.05 3.92 -2.60
N VAL A 77 5.64 4.77 -3.45
CA VAL A 77 4.88 5.81 -4.16
C VAL A 77 4.15 5.21 -5.36
N TRP A 78 4.81 4.38 -6.15
CA TRP A 78 4.20 3.80 -7.34
C TRP A 78 3.03 2.88 -6.99
N SER A 79 3.24 1.99 -6.04
CA SER A 79 2.22 1.08 -5.52
C SER A 79 1.02 1.82 -4.92
N SER A 80 1.26 2.85 -4.10
CA SER A 80 0.18 3.66 -3.49
C SER A 80 -0.64 4.42 -4.54
N ALA A 81 0.02 4.99 -5.54
CA ALA A 81 -0.68 5.72 -6.60
C ALA A 81 -1.52 4.78 -7.49
N ILE A 82 -0.99 3.60 -7.83
CA ILE A 82 -1.74 2.58 -8.57
C ILE A 82 -2.93 2.10 -7.74
N ALA A 83 -2.74 1.82 -6.45
CA ALA A 83 -3.84 1.44 -5.56
C ALA A 83 -4.93 2.53 -5.48
N ALA A 84 -4.54 3.80 -5.42
CA ALA A 84 -5.47 4.93 -5.46
C ALA A 84 -6.21 5.03 -6.80
N HIS A 85 -5.52 4.80 -7.92
CA HIS A 85 -6.13 4.75 -9.25
C HIS A 85 -7.15 3.61 -9.36
N LEU A 86 -6.79 2.41 -8.91
CA LEU A 86 -7.70 1.26 -8.85
C LEU A 86 -8.89 1.55 -7.95
N ALA A 87 -8.69 2.22 -6.81
CA ALA A 87 -9.78 2.59 -5.90
C ALA A 87 -10.79 3.55 -6.55
N ALA A 88 -10.29 4.57 -7.26
CA ALA A 88 -11.16 5.51 -7.97
C ALA A 88 -12.04 4.81 -9.02
N ASN A 89 -11.55 3.73 -9.64
CA ASN A 89 -12.24 3.06 -10.75
C ASN A 89 -13.02 1.80 -10.33
N HIS A 90 -12.60 1.10 -9.28
CA HIS A 90 -13.12 -0.24 -8.96
C HIS A 90 -13.65 -0.39 -7.54
N LEU A 91 -13.50 0.60 -6.66
CA LEU A 91 -14.03 0.51 -5.30
C LEU A 91 -15.55 0.78 -5.28
N LYS A 92 -16.28 0.08 -4.41
CA LYS A 92 -17.69 0.40 -4.11
C LYS A 92 -17.79 1.76 -3.42
N GLU A 93 -18.95 2.40 -3.53
CA GLU A 93 -19.28 3.52 -2.65
C GLU A 93 -19.21 3.07 -1.19
N GLY A 94 -18.51 3.83 -0.35
CA GLY A 94 -18.23 3.45 1.04
C GLY A 94 -17.14 2.39 1.21
N GLY A 95 -16.52 1.87 0.14
CA GLY A 95 -15.43 0.91 0.23
C GLY A 95 -14.15 1.49 0.86
N LEU A 96 -13.19 0.63 1.17
CA LEU A 96 -11.95 1.00 1.88
C LEU A 96 -10.72 1.03 0.95
N LEU A 97 -10.00 2.14 0.94
CA LEU A 97 -8.61 2.17 0.49
C LEU A 97 -7.71 2.37 1.72
N ALA A 98 -6.81 1.42 1.95
CA ALA A 98 -5.75 1.55 2.95
C ALA A 98 -4.40 1.70 2.24
N LEU A 99 -3.63 2.72 2.64
CA LEU A 99 -2.30 3.00 2.11
C LEU A 99 -1.28 2.93 3.24
N PRO A 100 -0.05 2.48 2.96
CA PRO A 100 0.98 2.37 3.98
C PRO A 100 1.59 3.76 4.22
N GLY A 101 1.78 4.09 5.51
CA GLY A 101 2.41 5.32 5.95
C GLY A 101 3.68 5.07 6.75
N ALA A 102 4.30 6.13 7.25
CA ALA A 102 5.39 6.03 8.20
C ALA A 102 5.32 7.17 9.21
N GLN A 103 5.28 6.81 10.48
CA GLN A 103 5.30 7.77 11.58
C GLN A 103 6.53 8.69 11.53
N PRO A 104 7.77 8.22 11.22
CA PRO A 104 8.94 9.10 11.15
C PRO A 104 8.78 10.25 10.15
N CYS A 105 8.06 10.00 9.04
CA CYS A 105 7.83 10.97 7.97
C CYS A 105 6.87 12.11 8.34
N LEU A 106 6.27 12.09 9.54
CA LEU A 106 5.53 13.23 10.09
C LEU A 106 6.46 14.38 10.54
N SER A 107 7.77 14.13 10.55
CA SER A 107 8.82 15.10 10.88
C SER A 107 9.98 14.97 9.90
N GLY A 108 10.97 15.88 9.97
CA GLY A 108 12.16 15.78 9.14
C GLY A 108 12.97 14.52 9.47
N THR A 109 13.27 13.70 8.47
CA THR A 109 14.04 12.45 8.61
C THR A 109 15.41 12.54 7.93
N PRO A 110 16.39 13.27 8.51
CA PRO A 110 17.68 13.55 7.86
C PRO A 110 18.50 12.30 7.51
N ASP A 111 18.26 11.17 8.18
CA ASP A 111 19.04 9.93 8.00
C ASP A 111 18.26 8.79 7.34
N THR A 112 16.94 8.94 7.12
CA THR A 112 16.07 7.82 6.74
C THR A 112 14.96 8.19 5.77
N LEU A 113 14.67 7.27 4.83
CA LEU A 113 13.40 7.21 4.11
C LEU A 113 12.68 5.96 4.63
N THR A 114 11.43 6.07 5.08
CA THR A 114 10.75 4.96 5.76
C THR A 114 9.29 4.90 5.37
N VAL A 115 8.79 3.68 5.15
CA VAL A 115 7.38 3.29 5.17
C VAL A 115 7.32 2.00 6.00
N CYS A 116 6.44 1.95 7.01
CA CYS A 116 6.31 0.79 7.91
C CYS A 116 4.93 0.17 7.72
N GLU A 117 4.87 -1.16 7.71
CA GLU A 117 3.66 -1.90 7.35
C GLU A 117 3.35 -2.95 8.43
N TYR A 118 2.15 -2.92 9.02
CA TYR A 118 1.57 -3.99 9.86
C TYR A 118 0.10 -3.68 10.23
N ALA A 119 -0.91 -4.30 9.61
CA ALA A 119 -2.32 -4.04 10.00
C ALA A 119 -3.39 -5.10 9.62
N TYR A 120 -3.03 -6.37 9.39
CA TYR A 120 -4.00 -7.36 8.90
C TYR A 120 -5.32 -7.46 9.72
N ARG A 121 -5.23 -7.51 11.05
CA ARG A 121 -6.41 -7.62 11.95
C ARG A 121 -7.31 -6.38 11.95
N LEU A 122 -6.80 -5.22 11.54
CA LEU A 122 -7.55 -3.97 11.53
C LEU A 122 -8.39 -3.82 10.29
N PHE A 123 -7.82 -4.23 9.16
CA PHE A 123 -8.50 -4.14 7.89
C PHE A 123 -9.80 -4.93 7.92
N GLU A 124 -9.85 -6.08 8.60
CA GLU A 124 -11.10 -6.82 8.75
C GLU A 124 -12.24 -5.99 9.39
N ASN A 125 -11.96 -5.27 10.49
CA ASN A 125 -12.96 -4.42 11.14
C ASN A 125 -13.36 -3.23 10.26
N TRP A 126 -12.38 -2.56 9.66
CA TRP A 126 -12.64 -1.37 8.84
C TRP A 126 -13.40 -1.69 7.56
N ILE A 127 -13.14 -2.85 6.94
CA ILE A 127 -13.90 -3.34 5.78
C ILE A 127 -15.39 -3.55 6.17
N GLN A 128 -15.65 -4.01 7.39
CA GLN A 128 -17.01 -4.16 7.92
C GLN A 128 -17.62 -2.84 8.45
N GLY A 129 -16.92 -1.72 8.33
CA GLY A 129 -17.35 -0.42 8.84
C GLY A 129 -17.28 -0.27 10.37
N LYS A 130 -16.67 -1.22 11.08
CA LYS A 130 -16.53 -1.20 12.54
C LYS A 130 -15.27 -0.44 12.93
N GLU A 131 -15.39 0.52 13.85
CA GLU A 131 -14.27 1.32 14.35
C GLU A 131 -13.41 1.93 13.22
N ARG A 132 -14.05 2.21 12.08
CA ARG A 132 -13.38 2.73 10.89
C ARG A 132 -13.15 4.24 11.07
N PRO A 133 -11.90 4.71 10.98
CA PRO A 133 -11.59 6.14 10.98
C PRO A 133 -12.24 6.87 9.81
N GLU A 134 -12.40 8.18 9.95
CA GLU A 134 -12.92 9.03 8.87
C GLU A 134 -11.99 8.99 7.65
N SER A 135 -12.56 9.19 6.45
CA SER A 135 -11.76 9.24 5.22
C SER A 135 -10.70 10.33 5.29
N GLY A 136 -9.47 10.01 4.87
CA GLY A 136 -8.31 10.91 4.98
C GLY A 136 -7.56 10.86 6.31
N SER A 137 -8.00 10.01 7.25
CA SER A 137 -7.32 9.82 8.53
C SER A 137 -5.91 9.25 8.40
N LEU A 138 -4.99 9.73 9.23
CA LEU A 138 -3.69 9.11 9.49
C LEU A 138 -3.77 8.36 10.82
N VAL A 139 -3.59 7.03 10.76
CA VAL A 139 -3.64 6.16 11.94
C VAL A 139 -2.23 5.65 12.24
N GLN A 140 -1.75 5.95 13.45
CA GLN A 140 -0.48 5.42 13.95
C GLN A 140 -0.71 4.09 14.64
N LEU A 141 0.20 3.15 14.35
CA LEU A 141 0.24 1.82 14.92
C LEU A 141 1.44 1.75 15.86
N ILE A 142 1.18 1.77 17.16
CA ILE A 142 2.24 1.80 18.17
C ILE A 142 2.20 0.49 18.96
N THR A 143 3.23 -0.33 18.78
CA THR A 143 3.40 -1.55 19.57
C THR A 143 4.35 -1.31 20.72
N LYS A 144 3.86 -1.45 21.96
CA LYS A 144 4.66 -1.41 23.19
C LYS A 144 4.40 -2.69 23.96
N GLU A 145 5.47 -3.35 24.41
CA GLU A 145 5.39 -4.56 25.25
C GLU A 145 4.50 -5.68 24.64
N GLY A 146 4.53 -5.81 23.31
CA GLY A 146 3.73 -6.80 22.58
C GLY A 146 2.25 -6.44 22.39
N LYS A 147 1.82 -5.26 22.86
CA LYS A 147 0.47 -4.72 22.66
C LYS A 147 0.51 -3.57 21.64
N THR A 148 -0.26 -3.71 20.57
CA THR A 148 -0.43 -2.65 19.55
C THR A 148 -1.64 -1.79 19.88
N GLU A 149 -1.44 -0.47 19.90
CA GLU A 149 -2.46 0.54 20.13
C GLU A 149 -2.58 1.47 18.91
N PHE A 150 -3.78 2.05 18.73
CA PHE A 150 -4.09 2.98 17.65
C PHE A 150 -4.13 4.39 18.20
N ILE A 151 -3.40 5.29 17.55
CA ILE A 151 -3.44 6.72 17.87
C ILE A 151 -3.72 7.49 16.59
N MET A 152 -4.71 8.37 16.63
CA MET A 152 -4.95 9.31 15.53
C MET A 152 -3.81 10.34 15.52
N ALA A 153 -3.16 10.50 14.36
CA ALA A 153 -2.06 11.45 14.20
C ALA A 153 -2.55 12.90 14.07
#